data_AF-A0A2R5L322-F1
#
_entry.id   AF-A0A2R5L322-F1
#
_cell.length_a   1.000
_cell.length_b   1.000
_cell.length_c   1.000
_cell.angle_alpha   90.00
_cell.angle_beta   90.00
_cell.angle_gamma   90.00
#
_symmetry.space_group_name_H-M   'P 1'
#
loop_
_entity.id
_entity.type
_entity.pdbx_description
1 polymer ?
#
loop_
_entity_poly.entity_id
_entity_poly.type
_entity_poly.pdbx_seq_one_letter_code
_entity_poly.pdbx_strand_id
1 'polypeptide(L)'
;WNIAQLSLLLTSYLTIGLYFYKAYLTEQAIRVFNVTNGNAYVRMDSAVLVDQAYVYLMGLIMFISILKLIQLLQFNKRMDVLALTITRCWDELSYFFIAFGVIFFAFCCLFYFMFLTQLLDFSRIIGAIQTCFSMMLGKFEFQAMKEANMLSPILFFVFSVINSMILINIMLTIILQAFSEIKVELMTKSNKYDVLDFMWASTVKLCTQQPNAVNQIMPDTSEKKANGVDGDPEELPEKVDELMKYISVTYFEGRLDPRSSSAMKRAMGKSGYFGYNRKAILSSET
;
A
#
# COMPACT_ATOMS: atom_id res chain seq x y z
N TRP A 1 -4.99 4.33 12.25
CA TRP A 1 -5.46 2.94 12.47
C TRP A 1 -6.12 2.71 13.81
N ASN A 2 -5.48 3.04 14.94
CA ASN A 2 -6.11 2.88 16.27
C ASN A 2 -7.44 3.62 16.38
N ILE A 3 -7.54 4.82 15.79
CA ILE A 3 -8.79 5.60 15.74
C ILE A 3 -9.91 4.85 14.98
N ALA A 4 -9.60 4.20 13.86
CA ALA A 4 -10.57 3.43 13.07
C ALA A 4 -11.01 2.14 13.80
N GLN A 5 -10.12 1.53 14.59
CA GLN A 5 -10.47 0.38 15.42
C GLN A 5 -11.37 0.79 16.59
N LEU A 6 -11.05 1.91 17.23
CA LEU A 6 -11.84 2.50 18.30
C LEU A 6 -13.23 2.93 17.79
N SER A 7 -13.31 3.57 16.62
CA SER A 7 -14.60 3.94 16.03
C SER A 7 -15.43 2.71 15.66
N LEU A 8 -14.81 1.64 15.14
CA LEU A 8 -15.50 0.37 14.86
C LEU A 8 -16.07 -0.25 16.13
N LEU A 9 -15.29 -0.29 17.23
CA LEU A 9 -15.74 -0.80 18.52
C LEU A 9 -16.88 0.03 19.10
N LEU A 10 -16.76 1.36 19.09
CA LEU A 10 -17.82 2.24 19.60
C LEU A 10 -19.11 2.07 18.79
N THR A 11 -18.99 2.02 17.46
CA THR A 11 -20.15 1.84 16.58
C THR A 11 -20.78 0.47 16.77
N SER A 12 -19.99 -0.60 16.97
CA SER A 12 -20.55 -1.94 17.18
C SER A 12 -21.33 -2.05 18.50
N TYR A 13 -20.82 -1.50 19.60
CA TYR A 13 -21.56 -1.44 20.86
C TYR A 13 -22.85 -0.62 20.74
N LEU A 14 -22.79 0.52 20.04
CA LEU A 14 -23.98 1.34 19.76
C LEU A 14 -25.03 0.55 18.97
N THR A 15 -24.62 -0.19 17.94
CA THR A 15 -25.50 -1.02 17.12
C THR A 15 -26.14 -2.15 17.93
N ILE A 16 -25.41 -2.78 18.85
CA ILE A 16 -25.97 -3.79 19.76
C ILE A 16 -27.04 -3.16 20.66
N GLY A 17 -26.77 -1.99 21.25
CA GLY A 17 -27.75 -1.27 22.07
C GLY A 17 -29.02 -0.90 21.28
N LEU A 18 -28.84 -0.40 20.06
CA LEU A 18 -29.95 -0.07 19.17
C LEU A 18 -30.73 -1.29 18.69
N TYR A 19 -30.08 -2.45 18.53
CA TYR A 19 -30.77 -3.69 18.21
C TYR A 19 -31.76 -4.10 19.30
N PHE A 20 -31.32 -4.06 20.58
CA PHE A 20 -32.22 -4.33 21.70
C PHE A 20 -33.34 -3.30 21.81
N TYR A 21 -33.01 -2.01 21.62
CA TYR A 21 -34.02 -0.95 21.64
C TYR A 21 -35.05 -1.12 20.52
N LYS A 22 -34.60 -1.40 19.29
CA LYS A 22 -35.47 -1.73 18.14
C LYS A 22 -36.36 -2.94 18.44
N ALA A 23 -35.80 -4.02 18.99
CA ALA A 23 -36.55 -5.22 19.33
C ALA A 23 -37.65 -4.90 20.35
N TYR A 24 -37.32 -4.13 21.39
CA TYR A 24 -38.28 -3.71 22.41
C TYR A 24 -39.43 -2.85 21.83
N LEU A 25 -39.14 -1.88 20.97
CA LEU A 25 -40.20 -1.08 20.33
C LEU A 25 -41.06 -1.91 19.39
N THR A 26 -40.45 -2.81 18.62
CA THR A 26 -41.18 -3.69 17.69
C THR A 26 -42.13 -4.62 18.46
N GLU A 27 -41.68 -5.22 19.56
CA GLU A 27 -42.49 -6.09 20.42
C GLU A 27 -43.66 -5.33 21.06
N GLN A 28 -43.45 -4.10 21.51
CA GLN A 28 -44.54 -3.26 22.01
C GLN A 28 -45.59 -2.99 20.92
N ALA A 29 -45.13 -2.67 19.71
CA ALA A 29 -46.03 -2.38 18.60
C ALA A 29 -46.84 -3.63 18.19
N ILE A 30 -46.20 -4.80 18.13
CA ILE A 30 -46.87 -6.09 17.87
C ILE A 30 -47.87 -6.44 18.97
N ARG A 31 -47.52 -6.20 20.24
CA ARG A 31 -48.43 -6.46 21.37
C ARG A 31 -49.70 -5.62 21.27
N VAL A 32 -49.58 -4.32 21.00
CA VAL A 32 -50.74 -3.43 20.84
C VAL A 32 -51.60 -3.90 19.66
N PHE A 33 -50.98 -4.31 18.56
CA PHE A 33 -51.69 -4.86 17.41
C PHE A 33 -52.45 -6.16 17.74
N ASN A 34 -51.83 -7.07 18.47
CA ASN A 34 -52.43 -8.36 18.84
C ASN A 34 -53.59 -8.21 19.83
N VAL A 35 -53.46 -7.34 20.85
CA VAL A 35 -54.53 -7.07 21.82
C VAL A 35 -55.77 -6.43 21.17
N THR A 36 -55.56 -5.63 20.12
CA THR A 36 -56.63 -4.91 19.43
C THR A 36 -57.17 -5.65 18.20
N ASN A 37 -56.72 -6.88 17.95
CA ASN A 37 -57.04 -7.68 16.75
C ASN A 37 -56.88 -6.88 15.45
N GLY A 38 -55.88 -5.99 15.39
CA GLY A 38 -55.62 -5.12 14.25
C GLY A 38 -56.60 -3.96 14.03
N ASN A 39 -57.54 -3.72 14.94
CA ASN A 39 -58.56 -2.68 14.79
C ASN A 39 -58.13 -1.32 15.36
N ALA A 40 -56.95 -1.22 15.99
CA ALA A 40 -56.39 0.03 16.50
C ALA A 40 -55.17 0.49 15.69
N TYR A 41 -55.07 1.80 15.49
CA TYR A 41 -53.92 2.41 14.83
C TYR A 41 -52.67 2.37 15.73
N VAL A 42 -51.61 1.72 15.27
CA VAL A 42 -50.31 1.67 15.94
C VAL A 42 -49.34 2.60 15.23
N ARG A 43 -48.84 3.61 15.95
CA ARG A 43 -47.84 4.54 15.42
C ARG A 43 -46.48 3.87 15.32
N MET A 44 -46.05 3.57 14.09
CA MET A 44 -44.76 2.90 13.81
C MET A 44 -43.61 3.88 13.55
N ASP A 45 -43.87 5.19 13.48
CA ASP A 45 -42.86 6.19 13.08
C ASP A 45 -41.59 6.12 13.92
N SER A 46 -41.73 5.98 15.24
CA SER A 46 -40.58 5.84 16.15
C SER A 46 -39.80 4.54 15.94
N ALA A 47 -40.49 3.44 15.63
CA ALA A 47 -39.83 2.16 15.35
C ALA A 47 -39.08 2.20 14.00
N VAL A 48 -39.68 2.83 12.98
CA VAL A 48 -39.06 3.02 11.66
C VAL A 48 -37.84 3.93 11.75
N LEU A 49 -37.90 5.02 12.52
CA LEU A 49 -36.77 5.93 12.70
C LEU A 49 -35.57 5.20 13.33
N VAL A 50 -35.81 4.38 14.35
CA VAL A 50 -34.78 3.58 15.02
C VAL A 50 -34.22 2.51 14.08
N ASP A 51 -35.06 1.86 13.29
CA ASP A 51 -34.63 0.88 12.29
C ASP A 51 -33.76 1.52 11.20
N GLN A 52 -34.16 2.69 10.69
CA GLN A 52 -33.39 3.45 9.71
C GLN A 52 -32.01 3.86 10.27
N ALA A 53 -31.96 4.34 11.52
CA ALA A 53 -30.69 4.64 12.18
C ALA A 53 -29.81 3.39 12.36
N TYR A 54 -30.41 2.24 12.71
CA TYR A 54 -29.70 0.96 12.82
C TYR A 54 -29.09 0.53 11.47
N VAL A 55 -29.85 0.64 10.37
CA VAL A 55 -29.35 0.32 9.02
C VAL A 55 -28.19 1.24 8.63
N TYR A 56 -28.25 2.54 8.94
CA TYR A 56 -27.15 3.46 8.68
C TYR A 56 -25.88 3.11 9.45
N LEU A 57 -25.99 2.74 10.72
CA LEU A 57 -24.85 2.32 11.53
C LEU A 57 -24.27 0.98 11.05
N MET A 58 -25.11 0.03 10.64
CA MET A 58 -24.65 -1.21 10.01
C MET A 58 -23.88 -0.94 8.71
N GLY A 59 -24.37 -0.02 7.87
CA GLY A 59 -23.66 0.44 6.69
C GLY A 59 -22.27 1.03 7.03
N LEU A 60 -22.19 1.84 8.09
CA LEU A 60 -20.95 2.42 8.56
C LEU A 60 -19.95 1.35 9.05
N ILE A 61 -20.42 0.36 9.80
CA ILE A 61 -19.60 -0.79 10.24
C ILE A 61 -19.05 -1.55 9.04
N MET A 62 -19.90 -1.83 8.05
CA MET A 62 -19.49 -2.53 6.82
C MET A 62 -18.44 -1.73 6.05
N PHE A 63 -18.63 -0.42 5.93
CA PHE A 63 -17.68 0.48 5.28
C PHE A 63 -16.30 0.48 5.98
N ILE A 64 -16.26 0.63 7.32
CA ILE A 64 -15.00 0.56 8.08
C ILE A 64 -14.36 -0.82 7.97
N SER A 65 -15.15 -1.88 7.94
CA SER A 65 -14.66 -3.26 7.76
C SER A 65 -13.98 -3.44 6.40
N ILE A 66 -14.53 -2.84 5.34
CA ILE A 66 -13.91 -2.82 4.01
C ILE A 66 -12.60 -2.02 4.03
N LEU A 67 -12.55 -0.87 4.71
CA LEU A 67 -11.30 -0.11 4.86
C LEU A 67 -10.22 -0.94 5.58
N LYS A 68 -10.60 -1.73 6.59
CA LYS A 68 -9.69 -2.70 7.23
C LYS A 68 -9.26 -3.81 6.27
N LEU A 69 -10.14 -4.29 5.40
CA LEU A 69 -9.78 -5.27 4.38
C LEU A 69 -8.74 -4.70 3.41
N ILE A 70 -8.88 -3.45 2.99
CA ILE A 70 -7.88 -2.76 2.16
C ILE A 70 -6.53 -2.70 2.88
N GLN A 71 -6.51 -2.48 4.20
CA GLN A 71 -5.29 -2.55 5.01
C GLN A 71 -4.65 -3.93 4.97
N LEU A 72 -5.45 -4.99 5.13
CA LEU A 72 -4.95 -6.36 5.05
C LEU A 72 -4.38 -6.67 3.65
N LEU A 73 -4.84 -6.00 2.59
CA LEU A 73 -4.27 -6.16 1.26
C LEU A 73 -2.92 -5.44 1.07
N GLN A 74 -2.45 -4.65 2.03
CA GLN A 74 -1.13 -3.97 2.00
C GLN A 74 0.04 -4.96 2.14
N PHE A 75 -0.19 -6.26 2.34
CA PHE A 75 0.87 -7.26 2.23
C PHE A 75 1.53 -7.31 0.84
N ASN A 76 0.85 -6.81 -0.20
CA ASN A 76 1.45 -6.66 -1.53
C ASN A 76 2.22 -5.34 -1.65
N LYS A 77 3.50 -5.41 -2.05
CA LYS A 77 4.39 -4.26 -2.32
C LYS A 77 3.73 -3.18 -3.17
N ARG A 78 2.94 -3.55 -4.18
CA ARG A 78 2.27 -2.57 -5.06
C ARG A 78 1.21 -1.74 -4.33
N MET A 79 0.46 -2.37 -3.42
CA MET A 79 -0.58 -1.69 -2.63
C MET A 79 0.03 -0.87 -1.49
N ASP A 80 1.12 -1.34 -0.89
CA ASP A 80 1.83 -0.61 0.17
C ASP A 80 2.41 0.73 -0.36
N VAL A 81 3.01 0.72 -1.57
CA VAL A 81 3.50 1.95 -2.23
C VAL A 81 2.38 2.99 -2.38
N LEU A 82 1.19 2.56 -2.80
CA LEU A 82 0.04 3.45 -2.97
C LEU A 82 -0.45 4.01 -1.62
N ALA A 83 -0.52 3.18 -0.58
CA ALA A 83 -0.94 3.59 0.75
C ALA A 83 0.06 4.59 1.38
N LEU A 84 1.36 4.36 1.20
CA LEU A 84 2.42 5.27 1.62
C LEU A 84 2.33 6.60 0.87
N THR A 85 2.05 6.56 -0.45
CA THR A 85 1.87 7.76 -1.29
C THR A 85 0.75 8.64 -0.77
N ILE A 86 -0.42 8.05 -0.50
CA ILE A 86 -1.57 8.79 0.05
C ILE A 86 -1.23 9.37 1.42
N THR A 87 -0.58 8.60 2.29
CA THR A 87 -0.23 9.08 3.64
C THR A 87 0.78 10.23 3.60
N ARG A 88 1.73 10.18 2.67
CA ARG A 88 2.77 11.21 2.51
C ARG A 88 2.24 12.50 1.91
N CYS A 89 1.36 12.41 0.91
CA CYS A 89 0.78 13.60 0.27
C CYS A 89 -0.39 14.20 1.05
N TRP A 90 -0.92 13.49 2.06
CA TRP A 90 -2.10 13.91 2.81
C TRP A 90 -1.95 15.32 3.40
N ASP A 91 -0.77 15.67 3.92
CA ASP A 91 -0.54 16.98 4.51
C ASP A 91 -0.67 18.09 3.45
N GLU A 92 0.04 17.97 2.32
CA GLU A 92 -0.04 18.93 1.20
C GLU A 92 -1.45 19.01 0.59
N LEU A 93 -2.09 17.86 0.41
CA LEU A 93 -3.44 17.72 -0.10
C LEU A 93 -4.45 18.38 0.84
N SER A 94 -4.26 18.30 2.17
CA SER A 94 -5.14 18.93 3.15
C SER A 94 -5.11 20.46 3.07
N TYR A 95 -3.92 21.06 2.93
CA TYR A 95 -3.79 22.51 2.73
C TYR A 95 -4.44 22.95 1.41
N PHE A 96 -4.25 22.16 0.35
CA PHE A 96 -4.90 22.38 -0.93
C PHE A 96 -6.43 22.35 -0.81
N PHE A 97 -7.01 21.35 -0.11
CA PHE A 97 -8.45 21.26 0.10
C PHE A 97 -9.03 22.43 0.88
N ILE A 98 -8.29 22.96 1.87
CA ILE A 98 -8.73 24.15 2.62
C ILE A 98 -8.79 25.35 1.69
N ALA A 99 -7.71 25.61 0.92
CA ALA A 99 -7.68 26.73 -0.02
C ALA A 99 -8.75 26.60 -1.12
N PHE A 100 -8.87 25.41 -1.70
CA PHE A 100 -9.91 25.09 -2.68
C PHE A 100 -11.31 25.29 -2.09
N GLY A 101 -11.54 24.82 -0.86
CA GLY A 101 -12.81 24.93 -0.16
C GLY A 101 -13.26 26.38 0.03
N VAL A 102 -12.34 27.30 0.34
CA VAL A 102 -12.64 28.73 0.48
C VAL A 102 -13.11 29.34 -0.85
N ILE A 103 -12.39 29.06 -1.94
CA ILE A 103 -12.73 29.57 -3.28
C ILE A 103 -14.06 28.97 -3.74
N PHE A 104 -14.23 27.65 -3.59
CA PHE A 104 -15.44 26.92 -3.93
C PHE A 104 -16.64 27.44 -3.15
N PHE A 105 -16.50 27.65 -1.84
CA PHE A 105 -17.58 28.16 -1.00
C PHE A 105 -17.95 29.61 -1.35
N ALA A 106 -16.99 30.45 -1.73
CA ALA A 106 -17.27 31.80 -2.23
C ALA A 106 -18.15 31.77 -3.49
N PHE A 107 -17.85 30.88 -4.44
CA PHE A 107 -18.71 30.66 -5.62
C PHE A 107 -20.08 30.08 -5.25
N CYS A 108 -20.15 29.15 -4.29
CA CYS A 108 -21.43 28.63 -3.80
C CYS A 108 -22.30 29.75 -3.22
N CYS A 109 -21.72 30.66 -2.45
CA CYS A 109 -22.43 31.82 -1.90
C CYS A 109 -22.91 32.75 -3.02
N LEU A 110 -22.07 33.00 -4.02
CA LEU A 110 -22.43 33.80 -5.19
C LEU A 110 -23.65 33.20 -5.92
N PHE A 111 -23.62 31.90 -6.23
CA PHE A 111 -24.74 31.23 -6.89
C PHE A 111 -26.00 31.16 -6.02
N TYR A 112 -25.83 30.95 -4.71
CA TYR A 112 -26.92 30.99 -3.75
C TYR A 112 -27.65 32.33 -3.81
N PHE A 113 -26.93 33.45 -3.71
CA PHE A 113 -27.55 34.78 -3.77
C PHE A 113 -28.10 35.12 -5.16
N MET A 114 -27.46 34.66 -6.24
CA MET A 114 -27.91 34.95 -7.60
C MET A 114 -29.19 34.20 -7.99
N PHE A 115 -29.38 32.96 -7.49
CA PHE A 115 -30.49 32.10 -7.88
C PHE A 115 -31.50 31.79 -6.77
N LEU A 116 -31.39 32.48 -5.63
CA LEU A 116 -32.15 32.20 -4.41
C LEU A 116 -33.66 32.04 -4.63
N THR A 117 -34.23 32.89 -5.48
CA THR A 117 -35.67 32.96 -5.75
C THR A 117 -36.09 32.30 -7.07
N GLN A 118 -35.12 31.87 -7.89
CA GLN A 118 -35.37 31.41 -9.25
C GLN A 118 -35.25 29.90 -9.39
N LEU A 119 -34.35 29.26 -8.63
CA LEU A 119 -34.14 27.81 -8.67
C LEU A 119 -34.31 27.20 -7.28
N LEU A 120 -35.10 26.12 -7.19
CA LEU A 120 -35.30 25.37 -5.94
C LEU A 120 -33.99 24.77 -5.40
N ASP A 121 -33.10 24.35 -6.30
CA ASP A 121 -31.79 23.79 -5.95
C ASP A 121 -30.88 24.78 -5.21
N PHE A 122 -31.08 26.08 -5.44
CA PHE A 122 -30.33 27.16 -4.79
C PHE A 122 -31.10 27.83 -3.65
N SER A 123 -32.31 27.36 -3.31
CA SER A 123 -33.13 27.95 -2.25
C SER A 123 -32.53 27.77 -0.85
N ARG A 124 -31.81 26.66 -0.63
CA ARG A 124 -31.10 26.35 0.63
C ARG A 124 -29.59 26.34 0.38
N ILE A 125 -28.81 26.85 1.34
CA ILE A 125 -27.34 26.85 1.23
C ILE A 125 -26.76 25.44 1.05
N ILE A 126 -27.30 24.44 1.74
CA ILE A 126 -26.89 23.03 1.60
C ILE A 126 -27.21 22.50 0.20
N GLY A 127 -28.38 22.86 -0.34
CA GLY A 127 -28.76 22.54 -1.71
C GLY A 127 -27.82 23.20 -2.72
N ALA A 128 -27.52 24.49 -2.53
CA ALA A 128 -26.60 25.22 -3.40
C ALA A 128 -25.20 24.58 -3.42
N ILE A 129 -24.68 24.15 -2.26
CA ILE A 129 -23.39 23.45 -2.18
C ILE A 129 -23.45 22.11 -2.92
N GLN A 130 -24.50 21.31 -2.74
CA GLN A 130 -24.68 20.03 -3.44
C GLN A 130 -24.77 20.23 -4.95
N THR A 131 -25.48 21.26 -5.39
CA THR A 131 -25.61 21.61 -6.81
C THR A 131 -24.28 22.11 -7.35
N CYS A 132 -23.53 22.93 -6.62
CA CYS A 132 -22.18 23.35 -7.01
C CYS A 132 -21.20 22.18 -7.12
N PHE A 133 -21.27 21.18 -6.24
CA PHE A 133 -20.49 19.96 -6.35
C PHE A 133 -20.88 19.16 -7.60
N SER A 134 -22.18 19.05 -7.89
CA SER A 134 -22.67 18.38 -9.09
C SER A 134 -22.20 19.09 -10.36
N MET A 135 -22.25 20.43 -10.37
CA MET A 135 -21.76 21.28 -11.44
C MET A 135 -20.26 21.09 -11.67
N MET A 136 -19.47 20.98 -10.60
CA MET A 136 -18.03 20.70 -10.67
C MET A 136 -17.71 19.34 -11.31
N LEU A 137 -18.57 18.32 -11.08
CA LEU A 137 -18.46 17.01 -11.71
C LEU A 137 -18.99 16.97 -13.16
N GLY A 138 -19.44 18.11 -13.69
CA GLY A 138 -19.99 18.23 -15.04
C GLY A 138 -21.47 17.89 -15.17
N LYS A 139 -22.20 17.72 -14.07
CA LYS A 139 -23.66 17.50 -14.07
C LYS A 139 -24.38 18.79 -13.73
N PHE A 140 -25.05 19.40 -14.72
CA PHE A 140 -25.74 20.67 -14.53
C PHE A 140 -26.91 20.85 -15.49
N GLU A 141 -27.98 21.48 -15.00
CA GLU A 141 -29.14 21.87 -15.80
C GLU A 141 -28.91 23.28 -16.36
N PHE A 142 -28.21 23.35 -17.50
CA PHE A 142 -27.87 24.62 -18.15
C PHE A 142 -29.10 25.44 -18.56
N GLN A 143 -30.17 24.76 -18.97
CA GLN A 143 -31.37 25.39 -19.50
C GLN A 143 -32.07 26.25 -18.42
N ALA A 144 -32.30 25.67 -17.24
CA ALA A 144 -32.91 26.37 -16.11
C ALA A 144 -32.06 27.57 -15.65
N MET A 145 -30.73 27.41 -15.66
CA MET A 145 -29.79 28.48 -15.30
C MET A 145 -29.75 29.63 -16.31
N LYS A 146 -29.97 29.35 -17.60
CA LYS A 146 -30.00 30.37 -18.66
C LYS A 146 -31.30 31.19 -18.64
N GLU A 147 -32.43 30.53 -18.38
CA GLU A 147 -33.74 31.19 -18.29
C GLU A 147 -33.84 32.11 -17.07
N ALA A 148 -33.15 31.75 -15.99
CA ALA A 148 -33.01 32.52 -14.77
C ALA A 148 -32.30 33.87 -14.95
N ASN A 149 -31.08 33.85 -15.49
CA ASN A 149 -30.28 35.07 -15.65
C ASN A 149 -29.36 34.99 -16.88
N MET A 150 -29.29 36.07 -17.67
CA MET A 150 -28.44 36.13 -18.86
C MET A 150 -26.93 36.09 -18.53
N LEU A 151 -26.53 36.49 -17.31
CA LEU A 151 -25.13 36.44 -16.85
C LEU A 151 -24.69 35.07 -16.33
N SER A 152 -25.65 34.20 -16.05
CA SER A 152 -25.43 32.87 -15.48
C SER A 152 -24.50 31.98 -16.32
N PRO A 153 -24.66 31.85 -17.65
CA PRO A 153 -23.81 30.99 -18.47
C PRO A 153 -22.32 31.35 -18.40
N ILE A 154 -22.01 32.64 -18.35
CA ILE A 154 -20.62 33.13 -18.29
C ILE A 154 -20.03 32.78 -16.92
N LEU A 155 -20.75 33.05 -15.84
CA LEU A 155 -20.33 32.73 -14.48
C LEU A 155 -20.16 31.22 -14.28
N PHE A 156 -21.09 30.42 -14.81
CA PHE A 156 -21.00 28.97 -14.80
C PHE A 156 -19.76 28.47 -15.56
N PHE A 157 -19.49 29.01 -16.75
CA PHE A 157 -18.33 28.62 -17.53
C PHE A 157 -17.02 28.93 -16.80
N VAL A 158 -16.91 30.16 -16.26
CA VAL A 158 -15.76 30.58 -15.46
C VAL A 158 -15.60 29.68 -14.23
N PHE A 159 -16.68 29.42 -13.49
CA PHE A 159 -16.68 28.51 -12.34
C PHE A 159 -16.23 27.09 -12.71
N SER A 160 -16.77 26.52 -13.77
CA SER A 160 -16.50 25.15 -14.19
C SER A 160 -15.06 24.98 -14.66
N VAL A 161 -14.57 25.88 -15.51
CA VAL A 161 -13.18 25.85 -16.00
C VAL A 161 -12.19 26.06 -14.86
N ILE A 162 -12.39 27.08 -14.03
CA ILE A 162 -11.49 27.38 -12.91
C ILE A 162 -11.47 26.21 -11.91
N ASN A 163 -12.63 25.72 -11.46
CA ASN A 163 -12.66 24.62 -10.49
C ASN A 163 -12.10 23.32 -11.08
N SER A 164 -12.45 22.95 -12.31
CA SER A 164 -11.93 21.72 -12.91
C SER A 164 -10.42 21.78 -13.15
N MET A 165 -9.90 22.91 -13.64
CA MET A 165 -8.47 23.07 -13.89
C MET A 165 -7.67 23.11 -12.58
N ILE A 166 -8.12 23.90 -11.60
CA ILE A 166 -7.45 24.00 -10.30
C ILE A 166 -7.50 22.67 -9.57
N LEU A 167 -8.68 22.04 -9.51
CA LEU A 167 -8.86 20.78 -8.79
C LEU A 167 -8.00 19.67 -9.39
N ILE A 168 -8.13 19.40 -10.69
CA ILE A 168 -7.46 18.26 -11.31
C ILE A 168 -5.96 18.50 -11.40
N ASN A 169 -5.52 19.66 -11.91
CA ASN A 169 -4.10 19.86 -12.20
C ASN A 169 -3.27 19.92 -10.91
N ILE A 170 -3.72 20.68 -9.90
CA ILE A 170 -2.95 20.83 -8.66
C ILE A 170 -2.98 19.52 -7.86
N MET A 171 -4.14 18.88 -7.73
CA MET A 171 -4.24 17.59 -7.03
C MET A 171 -3.36 16.52 -7.70
N LEU A 172 -3.39 16.43 -9.04
CA LEU A 172 -2.57 15.47 -9.77
C LEU A 172 -1.08 15.75 -9.58
N THR A 173 -0.67 17.03 -9.63
CA THR A 173 0.73 17.42 -9.40
C THR A 173 1.20 16.99 -8.01
N ILE A 174 0.43 17.28 -6.94
CA ILE A 174 0.77 16.90 -5.57
C ILE A 174 0.89 15.37 -5.45
N ILE A 175 -0.08 14.62 -6.00
CA ILE A 175 -0.07 13.15 -5.94
C ILE A 175 1.13 12.57 -6.70
N LEU A 176 1.41 13.06 -7.92
CA LEU A 176 2.53 12.58 -8.73
C LEU A 176 3.88 12.89 -8.11
N GLN A 177 4.02 14.06 -7.48
CA GLN A 177 5.24 14.45 -6.77
C GLN A 177 5.51 13.49 -5.60
N ALA A 178 4.53 13.26 -4.74
CA ALA A 178 4.67 12.32 -3.62
C ALA A 178 4.90 10.88 -4.09
N PHE A 179 4.24 10.46 -5.18
CA PHE A 179 4.45 9.13 -5.76
C PHE A 179 5.89 8.94 -6.26
N SER A 180 6.44 9.96 -6.92
CA SER A 180 7.83 9.95 -7.40
C SER A 180 8.83 9.86 -6.24
N GLU A 181 8.62 10.64 -5.18
CA GLU A 181 9.47 10.65 -3.98
C GLU A 181 9.51 9.27 -3.30
N ILE A 182 8.35 8.67 -3.06
CA ILE A 182 8.26 7.36 -2.41
C ILE A 182 8.81 6.25 -3.29
N LYS A 183 8.62 6.33 -4.61
CA LYS A 183 9.22 5.37 -5.53
C LYS A 183 10.75 5.38 -5.41
N VAL A 184 11.37 6.56 -5.25
CA VAL A 184 12.82 6.67 -5.00
C VAL A 184 13.16 6.13 -3.62
N GLU A 185 12.45 6.51 -2.56
CA GLU A 185 12.72 6.03 -1.20
C GLU A 185 12.67 4.50 -1.10
N LEU A 186 11.69 3.87 -1.74
CA LEU A 186 11.52 2.41 -1.74
C LEU A 186 12.52 1.67 -2.63
N MET A 187 13.15 2.33 -3.60
CA MET A 187 14.30 1.77 -4.33
C MET A 187 15.57 1.81 -3.47
N THR A 188 15.70 2.78 -2.57
CA THR A 188 16.85 2.93 -1.67
C THR A 188 16.72 2.10 -0.39
N LYS A 189 15.51 1.91 0.15
CA LYS A 189 15.27 1.09 1.34
C LYS A 189 15.33 -0.40 0.99
N SER A 190 16.37 -1.10 1.47
CA SER A 190 16.46 -2.56 1.40
C SER A 190 15.25 -3.20 2.09
N ASN A 191 14.49 -3.87 1.22
CA ASN A 191 13.33 -4.74 1.33
C ASN A 191 12.96 -5.28 2.74
N LYS A 192 11.90 -4.74 3.37
CA LYS A 192 11.15 -5.49 4.42
C LYS A 192 10.66 -6.85 3.90
N TYR A 193 10.49 -6.99 2.59
CA TYR A 193 10.10 -8.24 1.95
C TYR A 193 11.27 -9.23 1.78
N ASP A 194 12.54 -8.78 1.85
CA ASP A 194 13.66 -9.72 1.89
C ASP A 194 13.54 -10.57 3.15
N VAL A 195 13.08 -10.00 4.27
CA VAL A 195 12.87 -10.74 5.51
C VAL A 195 11.80 -11.82 5.34
N LEU A 196 10.73 -11.57 4.57
CA LEU A 196 9.71 -12.58 4.26
C LEU A 196 10.23 -13.64 3.29
N ASP A 197 11.04 -13.26 2.30
CA ASP A 197 11.73 -14.21 1.42
C ASP A 197 12.77 -15.04 2.19
N PHE A 198 13.47 -14.46 3.17
CA PHE A 198 14.37 -15.15 4.11
C PHE A 198 13.59 -16.09 5.05
N MET A 199 12.43 -15.67 5.54
CA MET A 199 11.55 -16.51 6.36
C MET A 199 10.96 -17.65 5.53
N TRP A 200 10.55 -17.40 4.29
CA TRP A 200 10.07 -18.43 3.37
C TRP A 200 11.18 -19.39 2.98
N ALA A 201 12.37 -18.88 2.63
CA ALA A 201 13.54 -19.69 2.36
C ALA A 201 13.97 -20.51 3.58
N SER A 202 13.88 -19.97 4.80
CA SER A 202 14.17 -20.71 6.03
C SER A 202 13.10 -21.76 6.35
N THR A 203 11.83 -21.46 6.08
CA THR A 203 10.72 -22.41 6.26
C THR A 203 10.82 -23.55 5.25
N VAL A 204 11.13 -23.25 4.00
CA VAL A 204 11.41 -24.25 2.96
C VAL A 204 12.63 -25.07 3.34
N LYS A 205 13.74 -24.45 3.78
CA LYS A 205 14.94 -25.16 4.27
C LYS A 205 14.73 -26.02 5.52
N LEU A 206 13.74 -25.71 6.35
CA LEU A 206 13.32 -26.55 7.48
C LEU A 206 12.42 -27.70 7.01
N CYS A 207 11.60 -27.48 5.98
CA CYS A 207 10.69 -28.48 5.44
C CYS A 207 11.38 -29.45 4.47
N THR A 208 12.39 -29.00 3.74
CA THR A 208 13.33 -29.85 3.01
C THR A 208 14.51 -30.11 3.92
N GLN A 209 14.56 -31.26 4.59
CA GLN A 209 15.77 -31.75 5.27
C GLN A 209 16.92 -31.90 4.25
N GLN A 210 17.61 -30.80 3.93
CA GLN A 210 18.94 -30.87 3.37
C GLN A 210 19.94 -30.98 4.52
N PRO A 211 20.91 -31.91 4.46
CA PRO A 211 21.94 -31.98 5.49
C PRO A 211 22.74 -30.68 5.49
N ASN A 212 22.96 -30.14 6.69
CA ASN A 212 23.73 -28.92 6.94
C ASN A 212 25.01 -28.88 6.09
N ALA A 213 25.11 -27.93 5.16
CA ALA A 213 26.41 -27.45 4.73
C ALA A 213 27.01 -26.70 5.92
N VAL A 214 28.03 -27.30 6.52
CA VAL A 214 28.87 -26.74 7.58
C VAL A 214 29.17 -25.27 7.29
N ASN A 215 28.97 -24.42 8.30
CA ASN A 215 29.29 -22.98 8.32
C ASN A 215 30.55 -22.66 7.51
N GLN A 216 30.37 -22.16 6.29
CA GLN A 216 31.43 -21.41 5.62
C GLN A 216 31.37 -20.00 6.18
N ILE A 217 32.15 -19.77 7.23
CA ILE A 217 32.50 -18.41 7.65
C ILE A 217 33.29 -17.83 6.47
N MET A 218 32.68 -16.92 5.70
CA MET A 218 33.41 -16.13 4.72
C MET A 218 34.49 -15.34 5.46
N PRO A 219 35.77 -15.41 5.06
CA PRO A 219 36.78 -14.57 5.67
C PRO A 219 36.45 -13.11 5.34
N ASP A 220 36.50 -12.27 6.37
CA ASP A 220 36.39 -10.82 6.29
C ASP A 220 37.45 -10.29 5.31
N THR A 221 37.02 -9.81 4.15
CA THR A 221 37.86 -9.05 3.21
C THR A 221 38.01 -7.62 3.74
N SER A 222 38.67 -7.49 4.89
CA SER A 222 39.23 -6.22 5.32
C SER A 222 40.64 -6.11 4.74
N GLU A 223 40.77 -5.29 3.70
CA GLU A 223 42.05 -4.93 3.06
C GLU A 223 43.09 -4.50 4.10
N LYS A 224 44.07 -5.38 4.38
CA LYS A 224 45.38 -4.95 4.87
C LYS A 224 46.30 -4.82 3.67
N LYS A 225 46.64 -3.58 3.33
CA LYS A 225 47.75 -3.23 2.42
C LYS A 225 49.01 -3.98 2.87
N ALA A 226 49.42 -4.96 2.07
CA ALA A 226 50.74 -5.56 2.19
C ALA A 226 51.76 -4.56 1.62
N ASN A 227 52.56 -3.98 2.50
CA ASN A 227 53.81 -3.33 2.10
C ASN A 227 54.72 -4.40 1.48
N GLY A 228 55.32 -4.05 0.34
CA GLY A 228 56.30 -4.90 -0.32
C GLY A 228 57.50 -5.17 0.58
N VAL A 229 57.85 -6.45 0.67
CA VAL A 229 59.16 -6.90 1.13
C VAL A 229 59.63 -7.92 0.10
N ASP A 230 60.74 -7.58 -0.54
CA ASP A 230 61.52 -8.46 -1.39
C ASP A 230 61.93 -9.70 -0.59
N GLY A 231 61.59 -10.89 -1.09
CA GLY A 231 61.90 -12.17 -0.45
C GLY A 231 62.47 -13.15 -1.46
N ASP A 232 63.62 -13.73 -1.09
CA ASP A 232 64.44 -14.69 -1.82
C ASP A 232 63.65 -15.80 -2.56
N PRO A 233 64.15 -16.32 -3.70
CA PRO A 233 63.53 -17.43 -4.42
C PRO A 233 63.52 -18.77 -3.66
N GLU A 234 64.08 -18.84 -2.44
CA GLU A 234 64.15 -20.05 -1.61
C GLU A 234 62.91 -20.30 -0.74
N GLU A 235 61.97 -19.35 -0.60
CA GLU A 235 60.75 -19.51 0.24
C GLU A 235 59.56 -20.17 -0.47
N LEU A 236 59.60 -20.31 -1.79
CA LEU A 236 58.49 -20.85 -2.58
C LEU A 236 58.13 -22.32 -2.25
N PRO A 237 59.08 -23.26 -2.06
CA PRO A 237 58.73 -24.66 -1.78
C PRO A 237 58.05 -24.83 -0.41
N GLU A 238 58.45 -24.07 0.62
CA GLU A 238 57.86 -24.19 1.96
C GLU A 238 56.40 -23.71 1.99
N LYS A 239 56.10 -22.58 1.35
CA LYS A 239 54.72 -22.06 1.29
C LYS A 239 53.79 -22.98 0.49
N VAL A 240 54.32 -23.67 -0.53
CA VAL A 240 53.56 -24.67 -1.30
C VAL A 240 53.29 -25.91 -0.45
N ASP A 241 54.28 -26.40 0.32
CA ASP A 241 54.09 -27.53 1.23
C ASP A 241 53.10 -27.21 2.36
N GLU A 242 53.11 -25.97 2.86
CA GLU A 242 52.15 -25.48 3.86
C GLU A 242 50.72 -25.44 3.29
N LEU A 243 50.56 -24.92 2.07
CA LEU A 243 49.28 -24.91 1.37
C LEU A 243 48.75 -26.33 1.12
N MET A 244 49.64 -27.24 0.70
CA MET A 244 49.32 -28.64 0.46
C MET A 244 48.86 -29.35 1.72
N LYS A 245 49.52 -29.08 2.84
CA LYS A 245 49.14 -29.59 4.17
C LYS A 245 47.78 -29.04 4.59
N TYR A 246 47.55 -27.74 4.38
CA TYR A 246 46.27 -27.11 4.70
C TYR A 246 45.11 -27.72 3.90
N ILE A 247 45.29 -27.93 2.59
CA ILE A 247 44.28 -28.54 1.73
C ILE A 247 44.00 -29.99 2.15
N SER A 248 45.05 -30.78 2.46
CA SER A 248 44.91 -32.17 2.92
C SER A 248 44.10 -32.27 4.22
N VAL A 249 44.38 -31.39 5.18
CA VAL A 249 43.67 -31.38 6.48
C VAL A 249 42.23 -30.89 6.32
N THR A 250 42.01 -29.83 5.54
CA THR A 250 40.70 -29.17 5.46
C THR A 250 39.71 -29.92 4.58
N TYR A 251 40.19 -30.55 3.49
CA TYR A 251 39.31 -31.17 2.49
C TYR A 251 39.40 -32.70 2.44
N PHE A 252 40.49 -33.28 2.92
CA PHE A 252 40.76 -34.71 2.78
C PHE A 252 41.01 -35.41 4.12
N GLU A 253 40.68 -34.74 5.24
CA GLU A 253 40.80 -35.27 6.62
C GLU A 253 42.18 -35.88 6.93
N GLY A 254 43.24 -35.36 6.30
CA GLY A 254 44.61 -35.86 6.47
C GLY A 254 44.90 -37.21 5.79
N ARG A 255 44.00 -37.73 4.95
CA ARG A 255 44.19 -38.99 4.22
C ARG A 255 44.97 -38.85 2.91
N LEU A 256 45.38 -37.63 2.55
CA LEU A 256 46.05 -37.35 1.29
C LEU A 256 47.54 -37.12 1.52
N ASP A 257 48.35 -38.04 1.00
CA ASP A 257 49.80 -38.04 1.15
C ASP A 257 50.43 -36.99 0.22
N PRO A 258 50.99 -35.88 0.74
CA PRO A 258 51.38 -34.72 -0.06
C PRO A 258 52.56 -34.98 -0.99
N ARG A 259 53.36 -36.03 -0.72
CA ARG A 259 54.49 -36.45 -1.57
C ARG A 259 54.06 -37.28 -2.79
N SER A 260 52.79 -37.68 -2.88
CA SER A 260 52.27 -38.48 -3.98
C SER A 260 51.45 -37.62 -4.95
N SER A 261 52.11 -37.10 -6.00
CA SER A 261 51.46 -36.30 -7.06
C SER A 261 50.30 -37.05 -7.75
N SER A 262 50.37 -38.38 -7.81
CA SER A 262 49.33 -39.24 -8.40
C SER A 262 48.09 -39.40 -7.53
N ALA A 263 48.22 -39.32 -6.19
CA ALA A 263 47.09 -39.35 -5.27
C ALA A 263 46.26 -38.05 -5.37
N MET A 264 46.93 -36.90 -5.50
CA MET A 264 46.27 -35.60 -5.66
C MET A 264 45.53 -35.48 -7.00
N LYS A 265 46.13 -35.94 -8.11
CA LYS A 265 45.46 -35.99 -9.41
C LYS A 265 44.21 -36.89 -9.40
N ARG A 266 44.23 -38.02 -8.67
CA ARG A 266 43.06 -38.89 -8.54
C ARG A 266 41.95 -38.28 -7.68
N ALA A 267 42.30 -37.53 -6.64
CA ALA A 267 41.34 -36.84 -5.79
C ALA A 267 40.68 -35.65 -6.50
N MET A 268 41.46 -34.83 -7.22
CA MET A 268 40.91 -33.74 -8.03
C MET A 268 40.18 -34.23 -9.29
N GLY A 269 40.65 -35.32 -9.92
CA GLY A 269 40.04 -35.90 -11.11
C GLY A 269 38.63 -36.47 -10.89
N LYS A 270 38.26 -36.79 -9.64
CA LYS A 270 36.89 -37.24 -9.30
C LYS A 270 35.87 -36.10 -9.17
N SER A 271 36.30 -34.84 -9.13
CA SER A 271 35.43 -33.65 -9.03
C SER A 271 35.40 -32.82 -10.32
N GLY A 272 35.52 -33.48 -11.48
CA GLY A 272 35.61 -32.83 -12.80
C GLY A 272 34.48 -33.22 -13.76
N TYR A 273 33.24 -32.84 -13.45
CA TYR A 273 32.19 -32.67 -14.48
C TYR A 273 31.83 -31.18 -14.57
N PHE A 274 32.68 -30.40 -15.25
CA PHE A 274 32.26 -29.27 -16.08
C PHE A 274 33.46 -28.77 -16.90
N GLY A 275 33.80 -29.49 -17.97
CA GLY A 275 34.70 -28.97 -18.99
C GLY A 275 33.97 -27.90 -19.80
N TYR A 276 34.26 -26.62 -19.56
CA TYR A 276 33.92 -25.57 -20.50
C TYR A 276 35.10 -25.35 -21.45
N ASN A 277 34.84 -25.65 -22.72
CA ASN A 277 35.72 -25.54 -23.86
C ASN A 277 36.24 -24.11 -24.02
N ARG A 278 37.56 -23.90 -23.95
CA ARG A 278 38.20 -22.69 -24.49
C ARG A 278 39.66 -22.95 -24.82
N LYS A 279 39.94 -23.34 -26.07
CA LYS A 279 41.05 -22.86 -26.92
C LYS A 279 41.21 -23.74 -28.17
N ALA A 280 40.73 -23.22 -29.29
CA ALA A 280 41.42 -23.27 -30.59
C ALA A 280 41.44 -21.79 -31.02
N ILE A 281 42.47 -21.01 -30.67
CA ILE A 281 43.73 -20.81 -31.43
C ILE A 281 43.46 -20.70 -32.93
N LEU A 282 43.48 -19.44 -33.37
CA LEU A 282 43.61 -19.01 -34.76
C LEU A 282 44.93 -19.49 -35.37
N SER A 283 44.86 -19.68 -36.69
CA SER A 283 45.92 -19.72 -37.70
C SER A 283 46.89 -20.92 -37.72
N SER A 284 46.76 -21.78 -38.73
CA SER A 284 47.67 -21.79 -39.89
C SER A 284 47.25 -22.84 -40.94
N GLU A 285 47.31 -22.41 -42.20
CA GLU A 285 47.54 -23.19 -43.42
C GLU A 285 46.39 -23.89 -44.17
N THR A 286 46.30 -23.48 -45.44
CA THR A 286 45.65 -24.03 -46.66
C THR A 286 44.15 -23.92 -46.82
#